data_AF-A0AAF0JBD1-F1
#
_entry.id   AF-A0AAF0JBD1-F1
#
_cell.length_a   1.000
_cell.length_b   1.000
_cell.length_c   1.000
_cell.angle_alpha   90.00
_cell.angle_beta   90.00
_cell.angle_gamma   90.00
#
_symmetry.space_group_name_H-M   'P 1'
#
loop_
_entity.id
_entity.type
_entity.pdbx_description
1 polymer ?
#
loop_
_entity_poly.entity_id
_entity_poly.type
_entity_poly.pdbx_seq_one_letter_code
_entity_poly.pdbx_strand_id
1 'polypeptide(L)'
;MHAATLSSFATVSLAPPLVAFSLRLPSRLADALRAGVMEHRAISPSVSAAAPVDQPHFLIHLLSDTQRDVSDYFAKPGAALLELGEPAPEGHPFSEHTTTPSRAVDGMRVLDDSLGAFACSLVSQIDLTSPDLHGTMFTSHTDGEHAEEKGSALFIARIHNVEHADGHGGIVPTIAHGRKPLVYCHQNYCTVTLP
;
A
#
# COMPACT_ATOMS: atom_id res chain seq x y z
N MET A 1 0.21 -4.54 -12.75
CA MET A 1 0.18 -4.25 -11.29
C MET A 1 1.26 -3.22 -10.96
N HIS A 2 0.92 -2.17 -10.20
CA HIS A 2 1.89 -1.21 -9.65
C HIS A 2 2.13 -1.52 -8.18
N ALA A 3 3.38 -1.46 -7.73
CA ALA A 3 3.75 -1.66 -6.34
C ALA A 3 4.89 -0.70 -5.95
N ALA A 4 4.94 -0.36 -4.67
CA ALA A 4 5.99 0.45 -4.07
C ALA A 4 6.17 0.04 -2.61
N THR A 5 7.38 0.20 -2.10
CA THR A 5 7.66 0.02 -0.66
C THR A 5 7.20 1.25 0.11
N LEU A 6 6.40 1.02 1.15
CA LEU A 6 5.91 2.06 2.05
C LEU A 6 6.70 2.04 3.35
N SER A 7 7.43 3.12 3.64
CA SER A 7 8.10 3.31 4.94
C SER A 7 7.27 4.15 5.91
N SER A 8 6.34 4.96 5.40
CA SER A 8 5.37 5.73 6.18
C SER A 8 4.01 5.03 6.14
N PHE A 9 3.65 4.31 7.21
CA PHE A 9 2.37 3.63 7.33
C PHE A 9 1.88 3.69 8.77
N ALA A 10 0.62 4.07 8.98
CA ALA A 10 0.00 4.15 10.30
C ALA A 10 -1.50 3.83 10.23
N THR A 11 -2.03 3.23 11.29
CA THR A 11 -3.48 3.16 11.50
C THR A 11 -3.96 4.50 12.06
N VAL A 12 -5.03 5.07 11.50
CA VAL A 12 -5.55 6.39 11.89
C VAL A 12 -6.95 6.34 12.50
N SER A 13 -7.68 5.24 12.32
CA SER A 13 -8.97 5.01 12.98
C SER A 13 -9.25 3.51 13.09
N LEU A 14 -9.96 3.10 14.15
CA LEU A 14 -10.42 1.72 14.35
C LEU A 14 -11.85 1.51 13.86
N ALA A 15 -12.70 2.54 13.88
CA ALA A 15 -14.10 2.48 13.47
C ALA A 15 -14.50 3.78 12.74
N PRO A 16 -14.52 3.81 11.40
CA PRO A 16 -14.13 2.73 10.48
C PRO A 16 -12.62 2.45 10.54
N PRO A 17 -12.15 1.24 10.16
CA PRO A 17 -10.74 0.91 10.13
C PRO A 17 -10.04 1.66 8.98
N LEU A 18 -9.19 2.62 9.34
CA LEU A 18 -8.48 3.47 8.40
C LEU A 18 -6.98 3.39 8.61
N VAL A 19 -6.24 3.41 7.50
CA VAL A 19 -4.79 3.53 7.45
C VAL A 19 -4.39 4.75 6.64
N ALA A 20 -3.23 5.29 6.94
CA ALA A 20 -2.63 6.38 6.18
C ALA A 20 -1.20 6.02 5.79
N PHE A 21 -0.82 6.42 4.57
CA PHE A 21 0.52 6.27 4.05
C PHE A 21 0.85 7.41 3.09
N SER A 22 2.13 7.75 2.94
CA SER A 22 2.56 8.80 2.01
C SER A 22 3.32 8.23 0.83
N LEU A 23 3.19 8.89 -0.33
CA LEU A 23 3.95 8.61 -1.54
C LEU A 23 4.58 9.90 -2.07
N ARG A 24 5.82 9.82 -2.55
CA ARG A 24 6.44 10.90 -3.34
C ARG A 24 5.77 11.00 -4.71
N LEU A 25 5.66 12.20 -5.24
CA LEU A 25 5.08 12.51 -6.55
C LEU A 25 6.16 13.04 -7.51
N PRO A 26 6.09 12.73 -8.82
CA PRO A 26 5.10 11.90 -9.49
C PRO A 26 5.26 10.41 -9.12
N SER A 27 4.13 9.68 -9.09
CA SER A 27 4.12 8.26 -8.79
C SER A 27 3.04 7.54 -9.58
N ARG A 28 3.45 6.53 -10.35
CA ARG A 28 2.56 5.64 -11.09
C ARG A 28 1.59 4.89 -10.17
N LEU A 29 2.04 4.56 -8.95
CA LEU A 29 1.17 3.95 -7.94
C LEU A 29 0.11 4.95 -7.48
N ALA A 30 0.47 6.21 -7.25
CA ALA A 30 -0.50 7.25 -6.90
C ALA A 30 -1.54 7.47 -8.01
N ASP A 31 -1.11 7.45 -9.28
CA ASP A 31 -2.03 7.51 -10.44
C ASP A 31 -2.98 6.30 -10.47
N ALA A 32 -2.45 5.09 -10.28
CA ALA A 32 -3.24 3.85 -10.26
C ALA A 32 -4.28 3.82 -9.13
N LEU A 33 -3.91 4.28 -7.92
CA LEU A 33 -4.84 4.38 -6.79
C LEU A 33 -6.02 5.32 -7.10
N ARG A 34 -5.76 6.45 -7.78
CA ARG A 34 -6.82 7.37 -8.20
C ARG A 34 -7.70 6.78 -9.29
N ALA A 35 -7.11 6.09 -10.26
CA ALA A 35 -7.84 5.43 -11.34
C ALA A 35 -8.81 4.37 -10.79
N GLY A 36 -8.37 3.55 -9.81
CA GLY A 36 -9.23 2.55 -9.18
C GLY A 36 -10.50 3.15 -8.56
N VAL A 37 -10.40 4.31 -7.90
CA VAL A 37 -11.58 5.02 -7.37
C VAL A 37 -12.54 5.43 -8.49
N MET A 38 -12.02 5.87 -9.64
CA MET A 38 -12.86 6.31 -10.77
C MET A 38 -13.56 5.15 -11.46
N GLU A 39 -12.88 4.03 -11.67
CA GLU A 39 -13.46 2.82 -12.28
C GLU A 39 -14.63 2.28 -11.44
N HIS A 40 -14.45 2.19 -10.12
CA HIS A 40 -15.54 1.75 -9.23
C HIS A 40 -16.75 2.70 -9.25
N ARG A 41 -16.51 4.01 -9.37
CA ARG A 41 -17.59 5.00 -9.44
C ARG A 41 -18.34 4.97 -10.77
N ALA A 42 -17.68 4.58 -11.86
CA ALA A 42 -18.31 4.46 -13.17
C ALA A 42 -19.20 3.21 -13.30
N ILE A 43 -18.89 2.12 -12.58
CA ILE A 43 -19.62 0.84 -12.66
C ILE A 43 -20.92 0.84 -11.82
N SER A 44 -21.07 1.75 -10.84
CA SER A 44 -22.31 1.91 -10.06
C SER A 44 -23.03 3.25 -10.35
N PRO A 45 -23.72 3.41 -11.49
CA PRO A 45 -24.43 4.65 -11.79
C PRO A 45 -25.90 4.69 -11.33
N SER A 46 -26.50 3.67 -10.69
CA SER A 46 -27.93 3.78 -10.30
C SER A 46 -28.46 2.87 -9.18
N VAL A 47 -29.37 3.50 -8.41
CA VAL A 47 -30.52 2.98 -7.62
C VAL A 47 -30.32 2.58 -6.15
N SER A 48 -30.92 3.40 -5.28
CA SER A 48 -31.40 3.16 -3.91
C SER A 48 -30.47 3.36 -2.72
N ALA A 49 -31.00 4.06 -1.71
CA ALA A 49 -30.40 4.49 -0.46
C ALA A 49 -30.04 3.32 0.50
N ALA A 50 -29.08 2.48 0.12
CA ALA A 50 -28.45 1.49 1.00
C ALA A 50 -26.96 1.37 0.65
N ALA A 51 -26.12 2.08 1.42
CA ALA A 51 -24.66 2.06 1.54
C ALA A 51 -23.79 1.98 0.24
N PRO A 52 -22.81 2.88 0.03
CA PRO A 52 -21.83 2.72 -1.04
C PRO A 52 -21.04 1.42 -0.80
N VAL A 53 -21.03 0.53 -1.79
CA VAL A 53 -20.15 -0.64 -1.76
C VAL A 53 -18.74 -0.14 -2.06
N ASP A 54 -18.05 0.38 -1.03
CA ASP A 54 -16.61 0.63 -1.06
C ASP A 54 -15.91 -0.71 -1.31
N GLN A 55 -15.68 -1.07 -2.58
CA GLN A 55 -14.92 -2.28 -2.88
C GLN A 55 -13.42 -2.00 -2.77
N PRO A 56 -12.65 -2.93 -2.17
CA PRO A 56 -11.21 -2.81 -2.14
C PRO A 56 -10.64 -2.95 -3.56
N HIS A 57 -9.67 -2.10 -3.90
CA HIS A 57 -9.04 -2.04 -5.23
C HIS A 57 -7.51 -2.07 -5.19
N PHE A 58 -6.93 -2.19 -3.99
CA PHE A 58 -5.50 -2.42 -3.84
C PHE A 58 -5.20 -3.18 -2.55
N LEU A 59 -4.00 -3.73 -2.49
CA LEU A 59 -3.48 -4.44 -1.32
C LEU A 59 -2.31 -3.69 -0.69
N ILE A 60 -2.22 -3.74 0.64
CA ILE A 60 -1.02 -3.35 1.40
C ILE A 60 -0.48 -4.59 2.09
N HIS A 61 0.73 -5.01 1.72
CA HIS A 61 1.39 -6.17 2.33
C HIS A 61 2.22 -5.77 3.55
N LEU A 62 2.05 -6.51 4.64
CA LEU A 62 2.93 -6.45 5.81
C LEU A 62 4.04 -7.48 5.65
N LEU A 63 5.23 -7.01 5.28
CA LEU A 63 6.35 -7.89 4.96
C LEU A 63 6.97 -8.51 6.22
N SER A 64 7.39 -9.76 6.09
CA SER A 64 8.18 -10.45 7.10
C SER A 64 9.68 -10.21 6.91
N ASP A 65 10.47 -10.54 7.93
CA ASP A 65 11.93 -10.42 7.94
C ASP A 65 12.64 -11.20 6.83
N THR A 66 11.97 -12.15 6.19
CA THR A 66 12.48 -12.90 5.03
C THR A 66 12.24 -12.22 3.68
N GLN A 67 11.53 -11.08 3.63
CA GLN A 67 11.09 -10.41 2.40
C GLN A 67 11.79 -9.05 2.19
N ARG A 68 13.05 -8.96 2.60
CA ARG A 68 13.87 -7.75 2.41
C ARG A 68 14.05 -7.43 0.92
N ASP A 69 14.28 -8.46 0.11
CA ASP A 69 14.44 -8.38 -1.34
C ASP A 69 13.20 -7.78 -2.02
N VAL A 70 11.98 -8.19 -1.63
CA VAL A 70 10.71 -7.60 -2.08
C VAL A 70 10.70 -6.10 -1.79
N SER A 71 11.03 -5.72 -0.56
CA SER A 71 11.07 -4.33 -0.12
C SER A 71 12.10 -3.50 -0.90
N ASP A 72 13.30 -4.05 -1.12
CA ASP A 72 14.37 -3.36 -1.86
C ASP A 72 14.08 -3.23 -3.35
N TYR A 73 13.38 -4.21 -3.93
CA TYR A 73 12.95 -4.18 -5.32
C TYR A 73 11.94 -3.04 -5.55
N PHE A 74 10.88 -2.97 -4.74
CA PHE A 74 9.81 -1.99 -4.89
C PHE A 74 10.12 -0.62 -4.26
N ALA A 75 11.24 -0.47 -3.57
CA ALA A 75 11.73 0.85 -3.13
C ALA A 75 12.35 1.66 -4.28
N LYS A 76 12.77 0.99 -5.37
CA LYS A 76 13.42 1.64 -6.52
C LYS A 76 12.38 2.23 -7.47
N PRO A 77 12.46 3.53 -7.82
CA PRO A 77 11.62 4.12 -8.84
C PRO A 77 11.74 3.36 -10.17
N GLY A 78 10.61 3.07 -10.81
CA GLY A 78 10.60 2.40 -12.11
C GLY A 78 10.75 0.87 -12.05
N ALA A 79 10.54 0.24 -10.89
CA ALA A 79 10.41 -1.21 -10.79
C ALA A 79 9.48 -1.78 -11.88
N ALA A 80 9.85 -2.95 -12.43
CA ALA A 80 9.15 -3.53 -13.57
C ALA A 80 7.69 -3.84 -13.23
N LEU A 81 6.81 -3.67 -14.21
CA LEU A 81 5.41 -4.03 -14.05
C LEU A 81 5.24 -5.53 -14.18
N LEU A 82 4.36 -6.06 -13.33
CA LEU A 82 3.80 -7.39 -13.53
C LEU A 82 2.49 -7.25 -14.32
N GLU A 83 2.48 -7.74 -15.56
CA GLU A 83 1.27 -7.84 -16.38
C GLU A 83 0.37 -8.96 -15.85
N LEU A 84 -0.94 -8.72 -15.86
CA LEU A 84 -1.89 -9.68 -15.29
C LEU A 84 -2.08 -10.86 -16.24
N GLY A 85 -1.78 -12.08 -15.76
CA GLY A 85 -1.91 -13.31 -16.54
C GLY A 85 -0.60 -13.82 -17.15
N GLU A 86 0.43 -12.98 -17.21
CA GLU A 86 1.77 -13.39 -17.64
C GLU A 86 2.60 -13.91 -16.46
N PRO A 87 3.53 -14.85 -16.70
CA PRO A 87 4.50 -15.25 -15.69
C PRO A 87 5.35 -14.02 -15.30
N ALA A 88 5.67 -13.94 -14.00
CA ALA A 88 6.52 -12.87 -13.52
C ALA A 88 7.93 -12.99 -14.13
N PRO A 89 8.57 -11.88 -14.53
CA PRO A 89 9.88 -11.93 -15.15
C PRO A 89 10.93 -12.49 -14.17
N GLU A 90 12.00 -13.06 -14.70
CA GLU A 90 13.11 -13.57 -13.89
C GLU A 90 13.69 -12.44 -13.03
N GLY A 91 13.92 -12.71 -11.73
CA GLY A 91 14.37 -11.70 -10.76
C GLY A 91 13.27 -10.74 -10.25
N HIS A 92 12.00 -10.97 -10.59
CA HIS A 92 10.88 -10.25 -10.00
C HIS A 92 10.47 -10.92 -8.67
N PRO A 93 10.15 -10.16 -7.60
CA PRO A 93 9.87 -10.76 -6.29
C PRO A 93 8.69 -11.76 -6.32
N PHE A 94 7.69 -11.52 -7.16
CA PHE A 94 6.56 -12.45 -7.34
C PHE A 94 6.91 -13.73 -8.15
N SER A 95 8.13 -13.85 -8.66
CA SER A 95 8.68 -15.09 -9.24
C SER A 95 9.45 -15.91 -8.20
N GLU A 96 10.03 -15.24 -7.22
CA GLU A 96 10.90 -15.83 -6.19
C GLU A 96 10.11 -16.24 -4.94
N HIS A 97 9.01 -15.53 -4.66
CA HIS A 97 8.11 -15.81 -3.56
C HIS A 97 6.85 -16.54 -4.01
N THR A 98 6.35 -17.44 -3.16
CA THR A 98 5.08 -18.12 -3.40
C THR A 98 3.93 -17.13 -3.19
N THR A 99 2.94 -17.17 -4.08
CA THR A 99 1.82 -16.23 -4.04
C THR A 99 0.49 -16.93 -4.23
N THR A 100 -0.51 -16.44 -3.51
CA THR A 100 -1.89 -16.90 -3.62
C THR A 100 -2.76 -15.80 -4.22
N PRO A 101 -3.74 -16.09 -5.10
CA PRO A 101 -4.70 -15.08 -5.55
C PRO A 101 -5.43 -14.42 -4.39
N SER A 102 -5.58 -13.10 -4.44
CA SER A 102 -6.41 -12.36 -3.48
C SER A 102 -7.87 -12.79 -3.63
N ARG A 103 -8.56 -12.89 -2.50
CA ARG A 103 -9.99 -13.21 -2.39
C ARG A 103 -10.83 -11.94 -2.36
N ALA A 104 -10.20 -10.80 -2.05
CA ALA A 104 -10.87 -9.51 -1.89
C ALA A 104 -10.66 -8.58 -3.09
N VAL A 105 -9.50 -8.65 -3.77
CA VAL A 105 -9.15 -7.75 -4.87
C VAL A 105 -8.78 -8.56 -6.11
N ASP A 106 -9.67 -8.54 -7.11
CA ASP A 106 -9.52 -9.30 -8.34
C ASP A 106 -8.21 -8.96 -9.07
N GLY A 107 -7.54 -10.01 -9.56
CA GLY A 107 -6.27 -9.87 -10.29
C GLY A 107 -5.06 -9.51 -9.42
N MET A 108 -5.21 -9.35 -8.10
CA MET A 108 -4.09 -9.17 -7.18
C MET A 108 -3.65 -10.48 -6.54
N ARG A 109 -2.40 -10.50 -6.06
CA ARG A 109 -1.77 -11.66 -5.43
C ARG A 109 -1.27 -11.28 -4.05
N VAL A 110 -1.42 -12.20 -3.10
CA VAL A 110 -0.92 -12.12 -1.73
C VAL A 110 0.37 -12.92 -1.63
N LEU A 111 1.41 -12.35 -1.02
CA LEU A 111 2.67 -13.05 -0.75
C LEU A 111 2.51 -14.00 0.43
N ASP A 112 2.84 -15.28 0.24
CA ASP A 112 2.55 -16.32 1.25
C ASP A 112 3.45 -16.25 2.48
N ASP A 113 4.63 -15.70 2.29
CA ASP A 113 5.64 -15.43 3.30
C ASP A 113 5.46 -14.08 4.00
N SER A 114 4.46 -13.28 3.61
CA SER A 114 4.11 -12.06 4.34
C SER A 114 3.45 -12.36 5.69
N LEU A 115 3.42 -11.37 6.56
CA LEU A 115 2.63 -11.44 7.81
C LEU A 115 1.12 -11.33 7.54
N GLY A 116 0.75 -10.76 6.39
CA GLY A 116 -0.62 -10.58 5.95
C GLY A 116 -0.73 -9.42 4.95
N ALA A 117 -1.91 -9.27 4.35
CA ALA A 117 -2.22 -8.18 3.45
C ALA A 117 -3.55 -7.51 3.81
N PHE A 118 -3.61 -6.19 3.73
CA PHE A 118 -4.85 -5.43 3.88
C PHE A 118 -5.46 -5.18 2.51
N ALA A 119 -6.71 -5.60 2.32
CA ALA A 119 -7.50 -5.22 1.17
C ALA A 119 -8.15 -3.86 1.42
N CYS A 120 -7.79 -2.87 0.60
CA CYS A 120 -8.05 -1.47 0.88
C CYS A 120 -8.80 -0.75 -0.24
N SER A 121 -9.59 0.26 0.13
CA SER A 121 -10.09 1.28 -0.81
C SER A 121 -9.58 2.66 -0.43
N LEU A 122 -9.22 3.47 -1.41
CA LEU A 122 -8.78 4.85 -1.19
C LEU A 122 -9.98 5.71 -0.79
N VAL A 123 -9.84 6.43 0.33
CA VAL A 123 -10.87 7.33 0.88
C VAL A 123 -10.56 8.78 0.52
N SER A 124 -9.31 9.21 0.71
CA SER A 124 -8.91 10.58 0.42
C SER A 124 -7.42 10.70 0.16
N GLN A 125 -7.04 11.80 -0.49
CA GLN A 125 -5.66 12.22 -0.71
C GLN A 125 -5.49 13.65 -0.21
N ILE A 126 -4.41 13.92 0.51
CA ILE A 126 -4.02 15.24 1.00
C ILE A 126 -2.66 15.55 0.38
N ASP A 127 -2.55 16.68 -0.32
CA ASP A 127 -1.27 17.17 -0.82
C ASP A 127 -0.46 17.76 0.33
N LEU A 128 0.72 17.21 0.60
CA LEU A 128 1.58 17.65 1.70
C LEU A 128 2.43 18.85 1.32
N THR A 129 2.50 19.24 0.04
CA THR A 129 3.17 20.50 -0.35
C THR A 129 2.25 21.70 -0.29
N SER A 130 0.94 21.47 -0.05
CA SER A 130 -0.04 22.55 -0.03
C SER A 130 0.33 23.58 1.05
N PRO A 131 0.36 24.89 0.70
CA PRO A 131 0.62 25.95 1.67
C PRO A 131 -0.45 26.01 2.77
N ASP A 132 -1.66 25.51 2.50
CA ASP A 132 -2.76 25.46 3.46
C ASP A 132 -2.45 24.53 4.64
N LEU A 133 -1.61 23.50 4.42
CA LEU A 133 -1.16 22.57 5.47
C LEU A 133 -0.06 23.17 6.35
N HIS A 134 0.67 24.17 5.85
CA HIS A 134 1.83 24.79 6.51
C HIS A 134 1.47 25.98 7.40
N GLY A 135 0.17 26.27 7.59
CA GLY A 135 -0.37 27.14 8.64
C GLY A 135 0.47 28.38 8.92
N THR A 136 0.40 29.41 8.07
CA THR A 136 0.79 30.81 8.38
C THR A 136 1.90 31.00 9.45
N MET A 137 3.11 30.49 9.23
CA MET A 137 4.25 30.82 10.12
C MET A 137 5.63 30.78 9.46
N PHE A 138 5.73 31.05 8.16
CA PHE A 138 7.01 31.43 7.56
C PHE A 138 6.84 32.71 6.75
N THR A 139 7.28 33.81 7.35
CA THR A 139 7.52 35.07 6.66
C THR A 139 8.43 34.83 5.47
N SER A 140 7.92 35.18 4.30
CA SER A 140 8.62 35.32 3.03
C SER A 140 9.96 36.04 3.15
N HIS A 141 11.01 35.45 2.52
CA HIS A 141 12.24 36.02 1.92
C HIS A 141 13.26 34.86 1.86
N THR A 142 13.86 34.44 0.75
CA THR A 142 14.28 35.07 -0.51
C THR A 142 14.61 33.97 -1.53
N ASP A 143 14.44 34.32 -2.82
CA ASP A 143 15.16 33.86 -4.02
C ASP A 143 16.14 32.66 -3.90
N GLY A 144 15.92 31.67 -4.76
CA GLY A 144 16.87 30.61 -5.05
C GLY A 144 16.20 29.50 -5.85
N GLU A 145 16.73 29.25 -7.04
CA GLU A 145 16.38 28.17 -7.98
C GLU A 145 16.21 26.81 -7.27
N HIS A 146 15.00 26.48 -6.81
CA HIS A 146 14.70 25.15 -6.29
C HIS A 146 14.18 24.30 -7.43
N ALA A 147 15.07 23.42 -7.89
CA ALA A 147 14.76 22.33 -8.80
C ALA A 147 13.48 21.61 -8.37
N GLU A 148 12.43 21.69 -9.20
CA GLU A 148 11.36 20.70 -9.36
C GLU A 148 11.09 19.86 -8.10
N GLU A 149 10.72 20.51 -6.97
CA GLU A 149 10.54 19.80 -5.70
C GLU A 149 9.31 18.89 -5.82
N LYS A 150 9.62 17.64 -6.13
CA LYS A 150 8.73 16.50 -6.26
C LYS A 150 8.15 16.17 -4.89
N GLY A 151 7.04 16.85 -4.58
CA GLY A 151 6.30 16.79 -3.34
C GLY A 151 5.85 15.40 -2.92
N SER A 152 5.16 15.31 -1.78
CA SER A 152 4.53 14.07 -1.32
C SER A 152 3.04 14.28 -1.10
N ALA A 153 2.26 13.21 -1.23
CA ALA A 153 0.86 13.21 -0.87
C ALA A 153 0.59 12.13 0.18
N LEU A 154 -0.29 12.45 1.13
CA LEU A 154 -0.81 11.53 2.14
C LEU A 154 -2.09 10.90 1.62
N PHE A 155 -2.14 9.58 1.60
CA PHE A 155 -3.29 8.79 1.19
C PHE A 155 -3.92 8.18 2.43
N ILE A 156 -5.24 8.31 2.55
CA ILE A 156 -6.03 7.65 3.60
C ILE A 156 -6.86 6.58 2.92
N ALA A 157 -6.78 5.36 3.45
CA ALA A 157 -7.46 4.20 2.91
C ALA A 157 -8.25 3.47 3.99
N ARG A 158 -9.37 2.87 3.58
CA ARG A 158 -10.20 2.01 4.43
C ARG A 158 -9.78 0.57 4.25
N ILE A 159 -9.62 -0.15 5.34
CA ILE A 159 -9.42 -1.60 5.33
C ILE A 159 -10.79 -2.29 5.24
N HIS A 160 -10.95 -3.18 4.28
CA HIS A 160 -12.16 -4.00 4.11
C HIS A 160 -11.96 -5.43 4.60
N ASN A 161 -10.77 -5.97 4.38
CA ASN A 161 -10.45 -7.34 4.74
C ASN A 161 -8.96 -7.48 5.08
N VAL A 162 -8.63 -8.50 5.87
CA VAL A 162 -7.26 -8.92 6.15
C VAL A 162 -7.04 -10.30 5.57
N GLU A 163 -6.12 -10.40 4.62
CA GLU A 163 -5.80 -11.64 3.92
C GLU A 163 -4.52 -12.26 4.45
N HIS A 164 -4.54 -13.58 4.62
CA HIS A 164 -3.40 -14.41 4.96
C HIS A 164 -3.37 -15.56 3.96
N ALA A 165 -2.18 -15.97 3.54
CA ALA A 165 -2.03 -17.08 2.60
C ALA A 165 -2.42 -18.44 3.21
N ASP A 166 -2.38 -18.57 4.54
CA ASP A 166 -2.81 -19.77 5.26
C ASP A 166 -4.35 -19.85 5.33
N GLY A 167 -4.96 -20.13 4.19
CA GLY A 167 -6.39 -20.32 4.03
C GLY A 167 -6.78 -21.80 3.93
N HIS A 168 -6.63 -22.58 4.99
CA HIS A 168 -7.45 -23.80 5.20
C HIS A 168 -8.22 -23.64 6.50
N GLY A 169 -9.56 -23.67 6.38
CA GLY A 169 -10.50 -23.17 7.36
C GLY A 169 -10.31 -23.66 8.80
N GLY A 170 -10.54 -22.74 9.74
CA GLY A 170 -10.90 -23.06 11.11
C GLY A 170 -9.73 -23.31 12.05
N ILE A 171 -8.90 -22.29 12.28
CA ILE A 171 -8.34 -21.85 13.58
C ILE A 171 -7.72 -20.47 13.28
N VAL A 172 -7.93 -19.51 14.18
CA VAL A 172 -7.35 -18.16 14.12
C VAL A 172 -5.86 -18.28 13.73
N PRO A 173 -5.35 -17.56 12.72
CA PRO A 173 -3.97 -17.70 12.33
C PRO A 173 -3.13 -17.16 13.48
N THR A 174 -2.58 -18.07 14.27
CA THR A 174 -1.40 -17.80 15.08
C THR A 174 -0.37 -17.29 14.08
N ILE A 175 0.08 -16.03 14.24
CA ILE A 175 1.17 -15.41 13.48
C ILE A 175 2.13 -16.52 13.06
N ALA A 176 2.20 -16.82 11.75
CA ALA A 176 2.91 -17.98 11.20
C ALA A 176 4.14 -18.28 12.07
N HIS A 177 4.04 -19.32 12.90
CA HIS A 177 4.85 -19.47 14.12
C HIS A 177 6.33 -19.22 13.82
N GLY A 178 6.83 -18.02 14.16
CA GLY A 178 8.23 -17.63 14.01
C GLY A 178 8.55 -16.51 13.01
N ARG A 179 7.63 -16.10 12.12
CA ARG A 179 7.87 -14.95 11.23
C ARG A 179 7.78 -13.64 12.01
N LYS A 180 8.73 -12.74 11.76
CA LYS A 180 8.78 -11.45 12.45
C LYS A 180 8.60 -10.31 11.44
N PRO A 181 8.11 -9.13 11.87
CA PRO A 181 7.93 -8.02 10.96
C PRO A 181 9.27 -7.51 10.43
N LEU A 182 9.29 -7.14 9.16
CA LEU A 182 10.35 -6.34 8.57
C LEU A 182 10.11 -4.87 8.90
N VAL A 183 10.97 -4.29 9.72
CA VAL A 183 10.86 -2.90 10.15
C VAL A 183 11.97 -2.09 9.50
N TYR A 184 11.61 -1.05 8.75
CA TYR A 184 12.57 -0.09 8.22
C TYR A 184 12.83 1.02 9.24
N CYS A 185 14.06 1.13 9.74
CA CYS A 185 14.48 2.16 10.68
C CYS A 185 15.93 2.58 10.40
N HIS A 186 16.25 3.87 10.55
CA HIS A 186 17.63 4.38 10.35
C HIS A 186 18.29 3.90 9.05
N GLN A 187 17.54 3.94 7.94
CA GLN A 187 17.99 3.51 6.61
C GLN A 187 18.40 2.02 6.51
N ASN A 188 17.98 1.20 7.47
CA ASN A 188 18.24 -0.24 7.50
C ASN A 188 16.96 -1.00 7.86
N TYR A 189 16.96 -2.31 7.59
CA TYR A 189 15.90 -3.18 8.11
C TYR A 189 16.33 -3.89 9.38
N CYS A 190 15.44 -3.90 10.36
CA CYS A 190 15.54 -4.69 11.57
C CYS A 190 14.27 -5.50 11.76
N THR A 191 14.25 -6.28 12.84
CA THR A 191 13.05 -6.98 13.27
C THR A 191 12.81 -6.73 14.76
N VAL A 192 11.56 -6.81 15.19
CA VAL A 192 11.21 -6.65 16.60
C VAL A 192 11.17 -8.02 17.25
N THR A 193 12.05 -8.26 18.20
CA THR A 193 11.92 -9.37 19.14
C THR A 193 11.02 -8.91 20.27
N LEU A 194 9.84 -9.53 20.42
CA LEU A 194 9.06 -9.37 21.63
C LEU A 194 9.89 -9.88 22.82
N PRO A 195 9.92 -9.14 23.95
CA PRO A 195 10.63 -9.55 25.16
C PRO A 195 10.02 -10.79 25.82
#